data_AF-A0A1C7D9E0-F1
#
_entry.id   AF-A0A1C7D9E0-F1
#
_cell.length_a   1.000
_cell.length_b   1.000
_cell.length_c   1.000
_cell.angle_alpha   90.00
_cell.angle_beta   90.00
_cell.angle_gamma   90.00
#
_symmetry.space_group_name_H-M   'P 1'
#
loop_
_entity.id
_entity.type
_entity.pdbx_description
1 polymer ?
#
loop_
_entity_poly.entity_id
_entity_poly.type
_entity_poly.pdbx_seq_one_letter_code
_entity_poly.pdbx_strand_id
1 'polypeptide(L)'
;MMHRFLKKLARSKAGVAMTEFALAAPLLLTAGLWGTEVAWLALTNLRVSQVTMQLADNGSRIGDSSTLQNRKIYESDINDILVGATIHGGGAMDLYEHGRVVVSSLEVIPGSNGGKQYIHWQRCLGKMQVGSAYGPEGHGLNSPNFKGMGPTGKEVSAIDEQDAVIYVEIEYDYQPLFSDVFVGNTRIRAEGSFSVRESRDLSQVYQKDPNNPDPQASCTKYNKSVS
;
A
#
# COMPACT_ATOMS: atom_id res chain seq x y z
N MET A 1 59.42 -3.25 -44.47
CA MET A 1 58.55 -2.82 -43.34
C MET A 1 57.11 -3.36 -43.43
N MET A 2 56.45 -3.26 -44.60
CA MET A 2 55.05 -3.67 -44.80
C MET A 2 54.70 -5.10 -44.36
N HIS A 3 55.55 -6.09 -44.68
CA HIS A 3 55.29 -7.51 -44.41
C HIS A 3 55.35 -7.87 -42.90
N ARG A 4 56.18 -7.16 -42.12
CA ARG A 4 56.21 -7.28 -40.65
C ARG A 4 54.97 -6.66 -40.01
N PHE A 5 54.45 -5.58 -40.59
CA PHE A 5 53.23 -4.92 -40.13
C PHE A 5 51.99 -5.79 -40.38
N LEU A 6 51.86 -6.36 -41.58
CA LEU A 6 50.79 -7.28 -41.93
C LEU A 6 50.79 -8.57 -41.08
N LYS A 7 51.96 -9.15 -40.80
CA LYS A 7 52.08 -10.28 -39.85
C LYS A 7 51.73 -9.92 -38.40
N LYS A 8 52.02 -8.68 -37.96
CA LYS A 8 51.62 -8.17 -36.64
C LYS A 8 50.10 -7.97 -36.56
N LEU A 9 49.50 -7.42 -37.61
CA LEU A 9 48.05 -7.22 -37.69
C LEU A 9 47.31 -8.57 -37.69
N ALA A 10 47.77 -9.54 -38.48
CA ALA A 10 47.20 -10.89 -38.54
C ALA A 10 47.36 -11.70 -37.24
N ARG A 11 48.29 -11.32 -36.35
CA ARG A 11 48.45 -11.91 -35.00
C ARG A 11 47.77 -11.10 -33.90
N SER A 12 47.17 -9.96 -34.22
CA SER A 12 46.57 -9.07 -33.22
C SER A 12 45.20 -9.60 -32.78
N LYS A 13 45.12 -10.12 -31.56
CA LYS A 13 43.87 -10.60 -30.94
C LYS A 13 43.01 -9.47 -30.36
N ALA A 14 43.58 -8.28 -30.19
CA ALA A 14 42.91 -7.14 -29.54
C ALA A 14 41.69 -6.64 -30.34
N GLY A 15 41.76 -6.63 -31.68
CA GLY A 15 40.62 -6.24 -32.52
C GLY A 15 39.46 -7.22 -32.45
N VAL A 16 39.76 -8.53 -32.44
CA VAL A 16 38.76 -9.59 -32.28
C VAL A 16 38.09 -9.49 -30.91
N ALA A 17 38.87 -9.31 -29.85
CA ALA A 17 38.33 -9.14 -28.49
C ALA A 17 37.45 -7.88 -28.36
N MET A 18 37.81 -6.77 -29.02
CA MET A 18 36.96 -5.57 -29.07
C MET A 18 35.63 -5.85 -29.79
N THR A 19 35.64 -6.55 -30.92
CA THR A 19 34.40 -6.86 -31.65
C THR A 19 33.52 -7.87 -30.91
N GLU A 20 34.13 -8.86 -30.25
CA GLU A 20 33.41 -9.83 -29.42
C GLU A 20 32.76 -9.15 -28.22
N PHE A 21 33.49 -8.26 -27.53
CA PHE A 21 32.93 -7.45 -26.46
C PHE A 21 31.82 -6.53 -26.95
N ALA A 22 32.01 -5.85 -28.09
CA ALA A 22 31.00 -4.95 -28.64
C ALA A 22 29.69 -5.67 -29.00
N LEU A 23 29.76 -6.94 -29.42
CA LEU A 23 28.59 -7.76 -29.73
C LEU A 23 27.96 -8.39 -28.48
N ALA A 24 28.77 -8.78 -27.49
CA ALA A 24 28.29 -9.39 -26.25
C ALA A 24 27.75 -8.36 -25.24
N ALA A 25 28.31 -7.15 -25.21
CA ALA A 25 27.97 -6.13 -24.23
C ALA A 25 26.48 -5.75 -24.25
N PRO A 26 25.80 -5.52 -25.39
CA PRO A 26 24.37 -5.23 -25.40
C PRO A 26 23.53 -6.37 -24.81
N LEU A 27 23.88 -7.62 -25.07
CA LEU A 27 23.18 -8.79 -24.53
C LEU A 27 23.37 -8.92 -23.01
N LEU A 28 24.61 -8.71 -22.53
CA LEU A 28 24.91 -8.76 -21.10
C LEU A 28 24.26 -7.60 -20.33
N LEU A 29 24.29 -6.39 -20.91
CA LEU A 29 23.67 -5.21 -20.31
C LEU A 29 22.15 -5.34 -20.26
N THR A 30 21.51 -5.76 -21.35
CA THR A 30 20.06 -5.96 -21.38
C THR A 30 19.62 -7.02 -20.36
N ALA A 31 20.32 -8.15 -20.27
CA ALA A 31 20.04 -9.17 -19.26
C ALA A 31 20.26 -8.66 -17.82
N GLY A 32 21.32 -7.90 -17.58
CA GLY A 32 21.63 -7.33 -16.26
C GLY A 32 20.62 -6.27 -15.79
N LEU A 33 20.24 -5.36 -16.70
CA LEU A 33 19.22 -4.34 -16.45
C LEU A 33 17.86 -4.99 -16.22
N TRP A 34 17.46 -5.94 -17.07
CA TRP A 34 16.22 -6.70 -16.90
C TRP A 34 16.18 -7.40 -15.54
N GLY A 35 17.23 -8.14 -15.18
CA GLY A 35 17.30 -8.85 -13.91
C GLY A 35 17.19 -7.91 -12.71
N THR A 36 17.83 -6.74 -12.80
CA THR A 36 17.79 -5.72 -11.74
C THR A 36 16.40 -5.08 -11.63
N GLU A 37 15.75 -4.78 -12.76
CA GLU A 37 14.40 -4.21 -12.78
C GLU A 37 13.37 -5.20 -12.19
N VAL A 38 13.45 -6.49 -12.54
CA VAL A 38 12.61 -7.53 -11.94
C VAL A 38 12.84 -7.66 -10.43
N ALA A 39 14.11 -7.63 -9.99
CA ALA A 39 14.43 -7.65 -8.57
C ALA A 39 13.88 -6.42 -7.84
N TRP A 40 13.98 -5.24 -8.45
CA TRP A 40 13.41 -4.00 -7.91
C TRP A 40 11.88 -4.09 -7.81
N LEU A 41 11.21 -4.60 -8.84
CA LEU A 41 9.76 -4.82 -8.81
C LEU A 41 9.35 -5.74 -7.66
N ALA A 42 10.07 -6.84 -7.46
CA ALA A 42 9.82 -7.76 -6.36
C ALA A 42 10.01 -7.08 -4.99
N LEU A 43 11.08 -6.30 -4.81
CA LEU A 43 11.33 -5.54 -3.57
C LEU A 43 10.23 -4.51 -3.29
N THR A 44 9.75 -3.81 -4.32
CA THR A 44 8.66 -2.84 -4.17
C THR A 44 7.36 -3.53 -3.79
N ASN A 45 7.02 -4.68 -4.39
CA ASN A 45 5.87 -5.49 -3.98
C ASN A 45 5.93 -5.89 -2.50
N LEU A 46 7.09 -6.35 -2.04
CA LEU A 46 7.32 -6.71 -0.64
C LEU A 46 7.16 -5.50 0.28
N ARG A 47 7.71 -4.35 -0.10
CA ARG A 47 7.65 -3.13 0.72
C ARG A 47 6.21 -2.58 0.81
N VAL A 48 5.47 -2.56 -0.29
CA VAL A 48 4.04 -2.16 -0.30
C VAL A 48 3.24 -3.09 0.62
N SER A 49 3.47 -4.41 0.52
CA SER A 49 2.83 -5.39 1.41
C SER A 49 3.18 -5.18 2.88
N GLN A 50 4.45 -4.90 3.20
CA GLN A 50 4.89 -4.63 4.58
C GLN A 50 4.25 -3.37 5.16
N VAL A 51 4.20 -2.28 4.39
CA VAL A 51 3.54 -1.04 4.82
C VAL A 51 2.05 -1.27 5.04
N THR A 52 1.40 -2.04 4.17
CA THR A 52 -0.02 -2.42 4.30
C THR A 52 -0.28 -3.16 5.62
N MET A 53 0.51 -4.20 5.90
CA MET A 53 0.37 -4.99 7.13
C MET A 53 0.69 -4.17 8.38
N GLN A 54 1.69 -3.30 8.32
CA GLN A 54 2.04 -2.41 9.43
C GLN A 54 0.93 -1.40 9.72
N LEU A 55 0.35 -0.79 8.68
CA LEU A 55 -0.79 0.12 8.83
C LEU A 55 -1.98 -0.57 9.47
N ALA A 56 -2.29 -1.79 9.02
CA ALA A 56 -3.41 -2.56 9.55
C ALA A 56 -3.18 -2.97 11.03
N ASP A 57 -1.97 -3.44 11.40
CA ASP A 57 -1.64 -3.76 12.80
C ASP A 57 -1.65 -2.50 13.68
N ASN A 58 -1.03 -1.40 13.24
CA ASN A 58 -1.05 -0.13 13.97
C ASN A 58 -2.48 0.38 14.16
N GLY A 59 -3.30 0.38 13.10
CA GLY A 59 -4.72 0.76 13.18
C GLY A 59 -5.55 -0.13 14.10
N SER A 60 -5.21 -1.41 14.21
CA SER A 60 -5.89 -2.31 15.18
C SER A 60 -5.57 -1.98 16.64
N ARG A 61 -4.51 -1.21 16.89
CA ARG A 61 -3.98 -0.88 18.22
C ARG A 61 -4.18 0.57 18.64
N ILE A 62 -4.57 1.48 17.74
CA ILE A 62 -4.86 2.88 18.10
C ILE A 62 -6.03 2.99 19.08
N GLY A 63 -6.00 4.03 19.91
CA GLY A 63 -7.03 4.37 20.88
C GLY A 63 -6.46 4.67 22.27
N ASP A 64 -7.28 5.29 23.12
CA ASP A 64 -6.88 5.70 24.47
C ASP A 64 -6.52 4.51 25.38
N SER A 65 -5.52 4.66 26.24
CA SER A 65 -5.00 3.59 27.11
C SER A 65 -5.83 3.35 28.38
N SER A 66 -7.07 3.83 28.44
CA SER A 66 -7.94 3.62 29.59
C SER A 66 -8.30 2.13 29.71
N THR A 67 -8.05 1.55 30.88
CA THR A 67 -8.32 0.13 31.18
C THR A 67 -9.73 -0.12 31.72
N LEU A 68 -10.49 0.94 32.02
CA LEU A 68 -11.79 0.87 32.69
C LEU A 68 -12.98 1.11 31.74
N GLN A 69 -12.76 1.57 30.52
CA GLN A 69 -13.80 1.89 29.53
C GLN A 69 -13.36 1.46 28.13
N ASN A 70 -14.34 1.30 27.23
CA ASN A 70 -14.06 1.08 25.82
C ASN A 70 -13.16 2.19 25.28
N ARG A 71 -12.10 1.80 24.56
CA ARG A 71 -11.08 2.72 24.06
C ARG A 71 -11.67 3.60 22.97
N LYS A 72 -11.62 4.91 23.17
CA LYS A 72 -11.98 5.88 22.14
C LYS A 72 -10.86 5.99 21.13
N ILE A 73 -11.23 6.13 19.85
CA ILE A 73 -10.30 6.45 18.77
C ILE A 73 -10.46 7.91 18.40
N TYR A 74 -9.34 8.61 18.21
CA TYR A 74 -9.36 10.01 17.78
C TYR A 74 -8.87 10.16 16.34
N GLU A 75 -9.34 11.20 15.66
CA GLU A 75 -8.90 11.51 14.29
C GLU A 75 -7.38 11.73 14.22
N SER A 76 -6.78 12.36 15.24
CA SER A 76 -5.33 12.47 15.36
C SER A 76 -4.63 11.11 15.32
N ASP A 77 -5.19 10.08 15.96
CA ASP A 77 -4.53 8.78 16.04
C ASP A 77 -4.56 8.07 14.67
N ILE A 78 -5.63 8.29 13.88
CA ILE A 78 -5.72 7.79 12.50
C ILE A 78 -4.76 8.57 11.59
N ASN A 79 -4.67 9.89 11.77
CA ASN A 79 -3.71 10.72 11.05
C ASN A 79 -2.27 10.30 11.35
N ASP A 80 -1.95 9.98 12.60
CA ASP A 80 -0.62 9.52 13.02
C ASP A 80 -0.21 8.22 12.34
N ILE A 81 -1.11 7.24 12.19
CA ILE A 81 -0.77 5.99 11.46
C ILE A 81 -0.59 6.24 9.96
N LEU A 82 -1.39 7.12 9.35
CA LEU A 82 -1.27 7.48 7.94
C LEU A 82 0.02 8.24 7.67
N VAL A 83 0.36 9.22 8.50
CA VAL A 83 1.65 9.93 8.40
C VAL A 83 2.80 8.96 8.67
N GLY A 84 2.68 8.11 9.70
CA GLY A 84 3.66 7.10 10.07
C GLY A 84 3.99 6.10 8.95
N ALA A 85 3.03 5.77 8.08
CA ALA A 85 3.27 4.91 6.93
C ALA A 85 4.34 5.45 5.97
N THR A 86 4.48 6.78 5.84
CA THR A 86 5.56 7.38 5.05
C THR A 86 6.92 7.20 5.71
N ILE A 87 6.98 7.27 7.03
CA ILE A 87 8.23 7.15 7.78
C ILE A 87 8.75 5.71 7.71
N HIS A 88 7.87 4.73 7.83
CA HIS A 88 8.25 3.32 7.98
C HIS A 88 8.43 2.52 6.69
N GLY A 89 8.25 3.14 5.52
CA GLY A 89 8.52 2.48 4.24
C GLY A 89 7.98 3.22 3.02
N GLY A 90 6.94 4.04 3.19
CA GLY A 90 6.34 4.78 2.09
C GLY A 90 7.21 5.89 1.52
N GLY A 91 8.07 6.53 2.32
CA GLY A 91 8.92 7.65 1.88
C GLY A 91 10.01 7.23 0.90
N ALA A 92 10.52 6.00 1.02
CA ALA A 92 11.51 5.48 0.08
C ALA A 92 10.93 5.11 -1.30
N MET A 93 9.61 5.21 -1.48
CA MET A 93 8.91 4.95 -2.73
C MET A 93 7.93 6.09 -3.08
N ASP A 94 7.98 7.22 -2.36
CA ASP A 94 7.00 8.31 -2.49
C ASP A 94 5.54 7.80 -2.56
N LEU A 95 5.16 6.95 -1.61
CA LEU A 95 3.90 6.20 -1.60
C LEU A 95 2.66 7.06 -1.87
N TYR A 96 2.58 8.26 -1.30
CA TYR A 96 1.43 9.15 -1.49
C TYR A 96 1.51 9.99 -2.77
N GLU A 97 2.65 10.03 -3.45
CA GLU A 97 2.78 10.65 -4.76
C GLU A 97 2.32 9.68 -5.86
N HIS A 98 2.72 8.42 -5.77
CA HIS A 98 2.49 7.39 -6.81
C HIS A 98 1.43 6.35 -6.42
N GLY A 99 0.78 6.50 -5.28
CA GLY A 99 -0.18 5.53 -4.77
C GLY A 99 -1.31 6.15 -3.95
N ARG A 100 -2.14 5.26 -3.42
CA ARG A 100 -3.30 5.54 -2.57
C ARG A 100 -3.35 4.49 -1.47
N VAL A 101 -3.47 4.97 -0.24
CA VAL A 101 -3.75 4.15 0.94
C VAL A 101 -5.19 4.42 1.34
N VAL A 102 -5.95 3.36 1.60
CA VAL A 102 -7.30 3.40 2.15
C VAL A 102 -7.31 2.57 3.42
N VAL A 103 -7.70 3.16 4.53
CA VAL A 103 -7.88 2.49 5.82
C VAL A 103 -9.37 2.52 6.15
N SER A 104 -9.95 1.36 6.40
CA SER A 104 -11.37 1.17 6.68
C SER A 104 -11.56 0.47 8.02
N SER A 105 -12.60 0.84 8.75
CA SER A 105 -13.13 0.04 9.85
C SER A 105 -14.35 -0.75 9.38
N LEU A 106 -14.21 -2.06 9.35
CA LEU A 106 -15.27 -3.00 9.04
C LEU A 106 -15.92 -3.48 10.35
N GLU A 107 -17.22 -3.28 10.47
CA GLU A 107 -17.97 -3.51 11.70
C GLU A 107 -19.30 -4.22 11.40
N VAL A 108 -19.91 -4.79 12.44
CA VAL A 108 -21.27 -5.32 12.37
C VAL A 108 -22.27 -4.18 12.57
N ILE A 109 -23.31 -4.13 11.74
CA ILE A 109 -24.41 -3.16 11.89
C ILE A 109 -25.09 -3.40 13.25
N PRO A 110 -25.12 -2.41 14.16
CA PRO A 110 -25.71 -2.58 15.48
C PRO A 110 -27.19 -2.97 15.42
N GLY A 111 -27.58 -3.98 16.20
CA GLY A 111 -28.95 -4.49 16.23
C GLY A 111 -29.38 -5.27 14.99
N SER A 112 -28.43 -5.69 14.13
CA SER A 112 -28.76 -6.46 12.94
C SER A 112 -28.88 -7.96 13.24
N ASN A 113 -30.02 -8.54 12.93
CA ASN A 113 -30.20 -10.00 13.00
C ASN A 113 -29.35 -10.66 11.91
N GLY A 114 -28.26 -11.34 12.32
CA GLY A 114 -27.39 -12.11 11.43
C GLY A 114 -26.04 -11.48 11.09
N GLY A 115 -25.56 -10.49 11.86
CA GLY A 115 -24.17 -10.04 11.78
C GLY A 115 -23.80 -9.35 10.46
N LYS A 116 -24.71 -8.53 9.93
CA LYS A 116 -24.48 -7.82 8.64
C LYS A 116 -23.32 -6.86 8.80
N GLN A 117 -22.42 -6.87 7.82
CA GLN A 117 -21.22 -6.03 7.87
C GLN A 117 -21.51 -4.65 7.25
N TYR A 118 -20.74 -3.66 7.66
CA TYR A 118 -20.66 -2.37 6.98
C TYR A 118 -19.31 -1.71 7.24
N ILE A 119 -18.94 -0.79 6.35
CA ILE A 119 -17.76 0.05 6.53
C ILE A 119 -18.18 1.27 7.34
N HIS A 120 -17.79 1.31 8.62
CA HIS A 120 -18.24 2.38 9.52
C HIS A 120 -17.54 3.71 9.22
N TRP A 121 -16.22 3.70 9.07
CA TRP A 121 -15.45 4.88 8.69
C TRP A 121 -14.32 4.51 7.72
N GLN A 122 -13.92 5.46 6.87
CA GLN A 122 -12.75 5.33 6.01
C GLN A 122 -11.88 6.57 6.03
N ARG A 123 -10.56 6.37 5.97
CA ARG A 123 -9.57 7.43 5.75
C ARG A 123 -8.65 7.06 4.62
N CYS A 124 -8.40 8.01 3.72
CA CYS A 124 -7.56 7.79 2.56
C CYS A 124 -6.52 8.88 2.39
N LEU A 125 -5.33 8.49 1.94
CA LEU A 125 -4.23 9.42 1.66
C LEU A 125 -3.46 8.96 0.42
N GLY A 126 -3.03 9.92 -0.41
CA GLY A 126 -2.32 9.67 -1.67
C GLY A 126 -2.99 10.31 -2.89
N LYS A 127 -2.21 10.63 -3.91
CA LYS A 127 -2.66 11.33 -5.12
C LYS A 127 -3.33 10.44 -6.15
N MET A 128 -3.12 9.12 -6.08
CA MET A 128 -3.72 8.21 -7.05
C MET A 128 -5.25 8.23 -6.93
N GLN A 129 -5.92 8.41 -8.06
CA GLN A 129 -7.37 8.54 -8.15
C GLN A 129 -8.07 7.18 -8.19
N VAL A 130 -7.96 6.44 -7.08
CA VAL A 130 -8.65 5.17 -6.88
C VAL A 130 -9.40 5.17 -5.56
N GLY A 131 -10.57 4.53 -5.54
CA GLY A 131 -11.39 4.34 -4.34
C GLY A 131 -11.20 2.93 -3.77
N SER A 132 -11.76 2.68 -2.59
CA SER A 132 -11.85 1.32 -2.04
C SER A 132 -12.55 0.39 -3.03
N ALA A 133 -12.03 -0.82 -3.19
CA ALA A 133 -12.67 -1.84 -4.02
C ALA A 133 -13.96 -2.40 -3.41
N TYR A 134 -14.14 -2.18 -2.10
CA TYR A 134 -15.26 -2.71 -1.32
C TYR A 134 -16.38 -1.68 -1.12
N GLY A 135 -16.15 -0.43 -1.55
CA GLY A 135 -17.13 0.65 -1.49
C GLY A 135 -16.72 1.78 -0.53
N PRO A 136 -17.47 2.90 -0.57
CA PRO A 136 -17.21 4.05 0.28
C PRO A 136 -17.63 3.80 1.74
N GLU A 137 -17.29 4.74 2.62
CA GLU A 137 -17.83 4.83 3.98
C GLU A 137 -19.37 4.70 3.99
N GLY A 138 -19.88 3.89 4.91
CA GLY A 138 -21.30 3.52 5.01
C GLY A 138 -21.74 2.39 4.09
N HIS A 139 -20.88 1.87 3.20
CA HIS A 139 -21.23 0.71 2.37
C HIS A 139 -21.54 -0.51 3.26
N GLY A 140 -22.59 -1.25 2.92
CA GLY A 140 -23.12 -2.36 3.75
C GLY A 140 -24.41 -2.02 4.48
N LEU A 141 -24.62 -0.76 4.91
CA LEU A 141 -25.84 -0.34 5.62
C LEU A 141 -27.13 -0.60 4.82
N ASN A 142 -27.07 -0.32 3.52
CA ASN A 142 -28.20 -0.52 2.59
C ASN A 142 -27.98 -1.70 1.62
N SER A 143 -26.88 -2.44 1.78
CA SER A 143 -26.47 -3.52 0.87
C SER A 143 -26.67 -4.87 1.55
N PRO A 144 -27.74 -5.63 1.25
CA PRO A 144 -28.07 -6.86 1.97
C PRO A 144 -27.04 -7.99 1.80
N ASN A 145 -26.13 -7.87 0.82
CA ASN A 145 -25.16 -8.91 0.45
C ASN A 145 -23.71 -8.52 0.79
N PHE A 146 -23.46 -7.46 1.55
CA PHE A 146 -22.11 -7.12 1.97
C PHE A 146 -21.68 -8.06 3.11
N LYS A 147 -20.84 -9.04 2.77
CA LYS A 147 -20.41 -10.11 3.69
C LYS A 147 -19.13 -9.79 4.45
N GLY A 148 -18.39 -8.78 4.02
CA GLY A 148 -17.08 -8.44 4.53
C GLY A 148 -16.16 -7.90 3.44
N MET A 149 -14.87 -7.78 3.76
CA MET A 149 -13.84 -7.26 2.86
C MET A 149 -12.78 -8.34 2.61
N GLY A 150 -12.33 -8.46 1.36
CA GLY A 150 -11.37 -9.47 0.94
C GLY A 150 -11.74 -10.13 -0.39
N PRO A 151 -10.84 -10.96 -0.94
CA PRO A 151 -11.12 -11.76 -2.12
C PRO A 151 -12.39 -12.59 -1.94
N THR A 152 -13.17 -12.75 -3.01
CA THR A 152 -14.41 -13.53 -2.98
C THR A 152 -14.18 -14.93 -2.41
N GLY A 153 -14.96 -15.30 -1.39
CA GLY A 153 -14.85 -16.57 -0.67
C GLY A 153 -13.75 -16.62 0.41
N LYS A 154 -13.03 -15.52 0.64
CA LYS A 154 -12.03 -15.34 1.71
C LYS A 154 -12.22 -14.00 2.41
N GLU A 155 -13.46 -13.54 2.49
CA GLU A 155 -13.80 -12.28 3.13
C GLU A 155 -13.50 -12.35 4.63
N VAL A 156 -12.92 -11.27 5.14
CA VAL A 156 -12.78 -11.03 6.57
C VAL A 156 -14.01 -10.24 7.02
N SER A 157 -14.53 -10.58 8.20
CA SER A 157 -15.69 -9.96 8.82
C SER A 157 -15.41 -9.72 10.30
N ALA A 158 -16.04 -8.68 10.86
CA ALA A 158 -16.15 -8.56 12.31
C ALA A 158 -17.04 -9.68 12.85
N ILE A 159 -16.68 -10.24 14.01
CA ILE A 159 -17.35 -11.39 14.61
C ILE A 159 -18.67 -10.93 15.24
N ASP A 160 -18.60 -9.91 16.12
CA ASP A 160 -19.72 -9.40 16.90
C ASP A 160 -19.84 -7.86 16.81
N GLU A 161 -20.91 -7.31 17.38
CA GLU A 161 -21.19 -5.85 17.40
C GLU A 161 -20.20 -5.02 18.22
N GLN A 162 -19.38 -5.66 19.06
CA GLN A 162 -18.30 -5.00 19.80
C GLN A 162 -16.92 -5.17 19.15
N ASP A 163 -16.85 -5.91 18.04
CA ASP A 163 -15.63 -6.16 17.30
C ASP A 163 -15.56 -5.33 16.03
N ALA A 164 -14.33 -4.99 15.66
CA ALA A 164 -14.04 -4.30 14.41
C ALA A 164 -12.81 -4.94 13.75
N VAL A 165 -12.77 -4.89 12.43
CA VAL A 165 -11.61 -5.27 11.64
C VAL A 165 -11.09 -4.02 10.93
N ILE A 166 -9.83 -3.69 11.18
CA ILE A 166 -9.15 -2.68 10.38
C ILE A 166 -8.69 -3.34 9.09
N TYR A 167 -9.14 -2.77 7.99
CA TYR A 167 -8.85 -3.24 6.64
C TYR A 167 -8.12 -2.15 5.87
N VAL A 168 -6.96 -2.46 5.32
CA VAL A 168 -6.11 -1.53 4.59
C VAL A 168 -5.95 -2.00 3.16
N GLU A 169 -6.19 -1.09 2.22
CA GLU A 169 -5.93 -1.27 0.79
C GLU A 169 -4.84 -0.28 0.38
N ILE A 170 -3.79 -0.76 -0.27
CA ILE A 170 -2.80 0.09 -0.92
C ILE A 170 -2.75 -0.25 -2.41
N GLU A 171 -2.97 0.77 -3.24
CA GLU A 171 -2.67 0.71 -4.66
C GLU A 171 -1.50 1.65 -4.98
N TYR A 172 -0.54 1.17 -5.75
CA TYR A 172 0.70 1.88 -6.03
C TYR A 172 1.13 1.66 -7.49
N ASP A 173 1.40 2.75 -8.20
CA ASP A 173 1.98 2.69 -9.54
C ASP A 173 3.48 2.53 -9.44
N TYR A 174 3.97 1.36 -9.86
CA TYR A 174 5.38 1.03 -9.82
C TYR A 174 6.23 2.06 -10.58
N GLN A 175 7.32 2.50 -9.96
CA GLN A 175 8.29 3.42 -10.54
C GLN A 175 9.56 2.64 -10.93
N PRO A 176 9.79 2.40 -12.23
CA PRO A 176 10.97 1.68 -12.71
C PRO A 176 12.27 2.43 -12.41
N LEU A 177 13.39 1.71 -12.25
CA LEU A 177 14.72 2.31 -12.08
C LEU A 177 15.29 2.79 -13.42
N PHE A 178 15.10 2.00 -14.47
CA PHE A 178 15.71 2.28 -15.78
C PHE A 178 14.67 2.57 -16.86
N SER A 179 13.71 1.66 -17.05
CA SER A 179 12.68 1.78 -18.07
C SER A 179 11.53 0.79 -17.81
N ASP A 180 10.33 1.21 -18.19
CA ASP A 180 9.13 0.40 -18.23
C ASP A 180 9.16 -0.73 -19.29
N VAL A 181 10.06 -0.70 -20.26
CA VAL A 181 10.16 -1.71 -21.33
C VAL A 181 10.46 -3.12 -20.79
N PHE A 182 11.13 -3.21 -19.64
CA PHE A 182 11.56 -4.50 -19.07
C PHE A 182 10.47 -5.21 -18.26
N VAL A 183 9.57 -4.47 -17.60
CA VAL A 183 8.59 -5.05 -16.66
C VAL A 183 7.16 -4.54 -16.87
N GLY A 184 6.95 -3.60 -17.79
CA GLY A 184 5.68 -2.93 -18.04
C GLY A 184 5.26 -1.97 -16.93
N ASN A 185 4.31 -1.08 -17.24
CA ASN A 185 3.67 -0.27 -16.21
C ASN A 185 2.79 -1.18 -15.34
N THR A 186 3.28 -1.48 -14.15
CA THR A 186 2.66 -2.45 -13.24
C THR A 186 2.02 -1.72 -12.07
N ARG A 187 0.71 -1.92 -11.89
CA ARG A 187 0.02 -1.52 -10.66
C ARG A 187 0.20 -2.59 -9.60
N ILE A 188 0.74 -2.20 -8.46
CA ILE A 188 0.89 -3.06 -7.30
C ILE A 188 -0.30 -2.80 -6.39
N ARG A 189 -0.98 -3.88 -5.99
CA ARG A 189 -2.07 -3.84 -5.03
C ARG A 189 -1.74 -4.75 -3.86
N ALA A 190 -1.89 -4.23 -2.66
CA ALA A 190 -1.75 -4.97 -1.42
C ALA A 190 -2.95 -4.71 -0.51
N GLU A 191 -3.36 -5.75 0.19
CA GLU A 191 -4.47 -5.72 1.14
C GLU A 191 -4.00 -6.36 2.44
N GLY A 192 -4.41 -5.79 3.57
CA GLY A 192 -4.04 -6.29 4.89
C GLY A 192 -5.13 -5.99 5.91
N SER A 193 -5.36 -6.92 6.82
CA SER A 193 -6.43 -6.79 7.82
C SER A 193 -6.02 -7.32 9.18
N PHE A 194 -6.42 -6.63 10.24
CA PHE A 194 -6.27 -7.10 11.62
C PHE A 194 -7.55 -6.82 12.41
N SER A 195 -7.94 -7.78 13.25
CA SER A 195 -8.99 -7.54 14.25
C SER A 195 -8.49 -6.56 15.31
N VAL A 196 -9.38 -5.66 15.73
CA VAL A 196 -9.13 -4.77 16.86
C VAL A 196 -9.00 -5.64 18.12
N ARG A 197 -7.93 -5.43 18.88
CA ARG A 197 -7.53 -6.37 19.96
C ARG A 197 -8.19 -6.11 21.31
N GLU A 198 -8.65 -4.88 21.53
CA GLU A 198 -9.20 -4.44 22.81
C GLU A 198 -10.55 -3.77 22.60
N SER A 199 -11.43 -3.83 23.59
CA SER A 199 -12.78 -3.24 23.53
C SER A 199 -12.68 -1.78 23.13
N ARG A 200 -13.15 -1.46 21.93
CA ARG A 200 -13.12 -0.12 21.33
C ARG A 200 -14.52 0.48 21.38
N ASP A 201 -14.60 1.79 21.54
CA ASP A 201 -15.84 2.52 21.34
C ASP A 201 -16.10 2.64 19.83
N LEU A 202 -17.07 1.88 19.35
CA LEU A 202 -17.47 1.83 17.94
C LEU A 202 -18.61 2.80 17.62
N SER A 203 -18.92 3.76 18.50
CA SER A 203 -20.00 4.71 18.23
C SER A 203 -19.62 5.80 17.23
N GLN A 204 -18.36 6.25 17.25
CA GLN A 204 -17.84 7.29 16.35
C GLN A 204 -16.31 7.41 16.44
N VAL A 205 -15.72 8.14 15.49
CA VAL A 205 -14.36 8.68 15.60
C VAL A 205 -14.41 10.03 16.31
N TYR A 206 -13.63 10.19 17.39
CA TYR A 206 -13.64 11.39 18.22
C TYR A 206 -12.64 12.45 17.75
N GLN A 207 -12.85 13.68 18.21
CA GLN A 207 -11.91 14.79 18.09
C GLN A 207 -11.31 15.10 19.46
N LYS A 208 -9.98 15.28 19.55
CA LYS A 208 -9.32 15.59 20.84
C LYS A 208 -9.69 16.98 21.34
N ASP A 209 -9.68 17.97 20.45
CA ASP A 209 -10.17 19.33 20.70
C ASP A 209 -11.34 19.67 19.78
N PRO A 210 -12.58 19.69 20.27
CA PRO A 210 -13.75 20.07 19.47
C PRO A 210 -13.70 21.50 18.91
N ASN A 211 -12.93 22.42 19.52
CA ASN A 211 -12.81 23.80 19.06
C ASN A 211 -11.73 23.97 17.99
N ASN A 212 -10.84 23.00 17.83
CA ASN A 212 -9.82 22.94 16.80
C ASN A 212 -9.67 21.50 16.30
N PRO A 213 -10.65 21.01 15.51
CA PRO A 213 -10.69 19.61 15.10
C PRO A 213 -9.51 19.26 14.19
N ASP A 214 -8.98 18.05 14.39
CA ASP A 214 -7.98 17.49 13.49
C ASP A 214 -8.58 17.26 12.10
N PRO A 215 -7.82 17.53 11.03
CA PRO A 215 -8.30 17.37 9.66
C PRO A 215 -8.58 15.90 9.37
N GLN A 216 -9.67 15.64 8.64
CA GLN A 216 -10.03 14.28 8.22
C GLN A 216 -9.41 13.96 6.86
N ALA A 217 -8.68 12.85 6.78
CA ALA A 217 -8.15 12.32 5.52
C ALA A 217 -9.29 11.72 4.66
N SER A 218 -10.14 12.58 4.10
CA SER A 218 -11.32 12.17 3.34
C SER A 218 -10.95 11.42 2.06
N CYS A 219 -11.65 10.32 1.80
CA CYS A 219 -11.49 9.52 0.59
C CYS A 219 -11.88 10.22 -0.72
N THR A 220 -12.49 11.41 -0.64
CA THR A 220 -12.77 12.28 -1.78
C THR A 220 -11.61 13.22 -2.14
N LYS A 221 -10.62 13.39 -1.25
CA LYS A 221 -9.43 14.20 -1.49
C LYS A 221 -8.28 13.32 -1.98
N TYR A 222 -7.54 13.77 -3.00
CA TYR A 222 -6.40 13.05 -3.60
C TYR A 222 -5.11 13.84 -3.40
N ASN A 223 -4.66 13.95 -2.15
CA ASN A 223 -3.51 14.74 -1.73
C ASN A 223 -2.49 13.85 -0.99
N LYS A 224 -1.28 14.40 -0.77
CA LYS A 224 -0.18 13.71 -0.10
C LYS A 224 -0.07 13.97 1.40
N SER A 225 -0.95 14.83 1.93
CA SER A 225 -0.94 15.27 3.32
C SER A 225 -2.35 15.45 3.83
N VAL A 226 -2.58 15.08 5.08
CA VAL A 226 -3.88 15.30 5.74
C VAL A 226 -4.15 16.81 5.79
N SER A 227 -5.29 17.22 5.24
CA SER A 227 -5.76 18.61 5.14
C SER A 227 -7.25 18.63 4.86
#